data_AF-A0A1C9ZW70-F1
#
_entry.id   AF-A0A1C9ZW70-F1
#
_cell.length_a   1.000
_cell.length_b   1.000
_cell.length_c   1.000
_cell.angle_alpha   90.00
_cell.angle_beta   90.00
_cell.angle_gamma   90.00
#
_symmetry.space_group_name_H-M   'P 1'
#
loop_
_entity.id
_entity.type
_entity.pdbx_description
1 polymer ?
#
loop_
_entity_poly.entity_id
_entity_poly.type
_entity_poly.pdbx_seq_one_letter_code
_entity_poly.pdbx_strand_id
1 'polypeptide(L)'
;MAHPRSVQEILDNVTARKDGLRKALTVDVDRFYHECDPDKDNLCLYGEPDGSWALDLPAEEVPAELPEPCLGINFARDGMARKEWLALVAVHSDAWIMSVAFYYGAKLNFEQRKSLFNQMNSSSTLFEVVTGKREAVGLKRGRQNMSVKRKMVTDGDISTNLKGCRAEVCRGDCVAYPDGM
;
A
#
# COMPACT_ATOMS: atom_id res chain seq x y z
N MET A 1 6.21 -21.95 8.36
CA MET A 1 7.56 -21.54 7.89
C MET A 1 8.13 -20.51 8.86
N ALA A 2 9.46 -20.37 8.97
CA ALA A 2 10.04 -19.35 9.84
C ALA A 2 9.85 -17.95 9.24
N HIS A 3 9.55 -16.93 10.06
CA HIS A 3 9.52 -15.55 9.59
C HIS A 3 10.89 -15.09 9.07
N PRO A 4 10.94 -14.30 7.99
CA PRO A 4 12.18 -13.74 7.48
C PRO A 4 12.79 -12.76 8.51
N ARG A 5 14.11 -12.81 8.73
CA ARG A 5 14.79 -12.02 9.78
C ARG A 5 15.96 -11.19 9.27
N SER A 6 16.51 -11.54 8.12
CA SER A 6 17.56 -10.77 7.45
C SER A 6 17.00 -9.87 6.35
N VAL A 7 17.78 -8.88 5.92
CA VAL A 7 17.41 -7.98 4.81
C VAL A 7 17.09 -8.80 3.55
N GLN A 8 17.90 -9.81 3.23
CA GLN A 8 17.71 -10.62 2.03
C GLN A 8 16.43 -11.46 2.11
N GLU A 9 16.20 -12.17 3.22
CA GLU A 9 14.99 -12.98 3.38
C GLU A 9 13.71 -12.13 3.33
N ILE A 10 13.74 -10.93 3.92
CA ILE A 10 12.61 -10.01 3.88
C ILE A 10 12.39 -9.52 2.44
N LEU A 11 13.47 -9.13 1.75
CA LEU A 11 13.40 -8.68 0.36
C LEU A 11 12.86 -9.77 -0.57
N ASP A 12 13.32 -11.01 -0.42
CA ASP A 12 12.85 -12.15 -1.22
C ASP A 12 11.36 -12.40 -0.96
N ASN A 13 10.95 -12.38 0.31
CA ASN A 13 9.55 -12.56 0.70
C ASN A 13 8.65 -11.50 0.06
N VAL A 14 8.97 -10.21 0.22
CA VAL A 14 8.10 -9.14 -0.29
C VAL A 14 8.18 -8.97 -1.80
N THR A 15 9.30 -9.37 -2.42
CA THR A 15 9.40 -9.47 -3.89
C THR A 15 8.45 -10.54 -4.43
N ALA A 16 8.43 -11.73 -3.82
CA ALA A 16 7.52 -12.80 -4.23
C ALA A 16 6.05 -12.37 -4.08
N ARG A 17 5.68 -11.79 -2.94
CA ARG A 17 4.32 -11.27 -2.72
C ARG A 17 3.94 -10.21 -3.76
N LYS A 18 4.86 -9.26 -4.04
CA LYS A 18 4.66 -8.22 -5.06
C LYS A 18 4.50 -8.81 -6.46
N ASP A 19 5.20 -9.90 -6.77
CA ASP A 19 5.07 -10.60 -8.05
C ASP A 19 3.70 -11.26 -8.22
N GLY A 20 3.15 -11.85 -7.16
CA GLY A 20 1.77 -12.34 -7.13
C GLY A 20 0.75 -11.24 -7.37
N LEU A 21 0.87 -10.12 -6.65
CA LEU A 21 0.02 -8.94 -6.83
C LEU A 21 0.12 -8.38 -8.25
N ARG A 22 1.33 -8.29 -8.81
CA ARG A 22 1.55 -7.87 -10.20
C ARG A 22 0.83 -8.81 -11.15
N LYS A 23 0.88 -10.13 -10.91
CA LYS A 23 0.18 -11.12 -11.73
C LYS A 23 -1.34 -10.90 -11.70
N ALA A 24 -1.93 -10.72 -10.53
CA ALA A 24 -3.35 -10.40 -10.36
C ALA A 24 -3.77 -9.15 -11.16
N LEU A 25 -2.95 -8.10 -11.10
CA LEU A 25 -3.26 -6.80 -11.71
C LEU A 25 -2.88 -6.68 -13.19
N THR A 26 -2.24 -7.71 -13.78
CA THR A 26 -1.80 -7.67 -15.18
C THR A 26 -2.17 -8.93 -15.95
N VAL A 27 -1.51 -10.05 -15.67
CA VAL A 27 -1.68 -11.32 -16.40
C VAL A 27 -3.05 -11.93 -16.14
N ASP A 28 -3.48 -11.93 -14.87
CA ASP A 28 -4.72 -12.58 -14.43
C ASP A 28 -5.86 -11.56 -14.25
N VAL A 29 -5.76 -10.36 -14.84
CA VAL A 29 -6.62 -9.20 -14.52
C VAL A 29 -8.10 -9.41 -14.81
N ASP A 30 -8.45 -10.23 -15.79
CA ASP A 30 -9.86 -10.57 -16.07
C ASP A 30 -10.42 -11.54 -15.03
N ARG A 31 -9.62 -12.53 -14.60
CA ARG A 31 -9.97 -13.45 -13.51
C ARG A 31 -10.13 -12.70 -12.19
N PHE A 32 -9.14 -11.88 -11.84
CA PHE A 32 -9.15 -11.04 -10.64
C PHE A 32 -10.37 -10.12 -10.62
N TYR A 33 -10.66 -9.41 -11.71
CA TYR A 33 -11.82 -8.52 -11.80
C TYR A 33 -13.14 -9.27 -11.62
N HIS A 34 -13.27 -10.46 -12.20
CA HIS A 34 -14.46 -11.30 -12.06
C HIS A 34 -14.64 -11.83 -10.63
N GLU A 35 -13.56 -12.28 -9.98
CA GLU A 35 -13.60 -12.83 -8.63
C GLU A 35 -13.90 -11.77 -7.55
N CYS A 36 -13.54 -10.50 -7.79
CA CYS A 36 -13.91 -9.33 -6.98
C CYS A 36 -15.40 -8.96 -7.11
N ASP A 37 -16.28 -9.88 -6.78
CA ASP A 37 -17.73 -9.70 -6.82
C ASP A 37 -18.22 -8.73 -5.70
N PRO A 38 -18.88 -7.60 -6.03
CA PRO A 38 -19.43 -6.67 -5.05
C PRO A 38 -20.54 -7.26 -4.17
N ASP A 39 -21.16 -8.37 -4.59
CA ASP A 39 -22.20 -9.06 -3.81
C ASP A 39 -21.62 -10.01 -2.75
N LYS A 40 -20.30 -10.21 -2.74
CA LYS A 40 -19.60 -10.96 -1.68
C LYS A 40 -19.22 -10.02 -0.53
N ASP A 41 -18.91 -10.64 0.61
CA ASP A 41 -18.29 -9.96 1.75
C ASP A 41 -17.03 -9.16 1.36
N ASN A 42 -16.58 -8.27 2.23
CA ASN A 42 -15.50 -7.34 1.94
C ASN A 42 -14.17 -8.08 1.72
N LEU A 43 -13.75 -8.22 0.46
CA LEU A 43 -12.54 -8.95 0.08
C LEU A 43 -11.29 -8.07 0.16
N CYS A 44 -10.17 -8.73 0.43
CA CYS A 44 -8.80 -8.21 0.37
C CYS A 44 -8.03 -8.94 -0.75
N LEU A 45 -7.08 -8.25 -1.38
CA LEU A 45 -6.11 -8.87 -2.29
C LEU A 45 -4.80 -9.15 -1.54
N TYR A 46 -4.41 -10.42 -1.49
CA TYR A 46 -3.17 -10.90 -0.88
C TYR A 46 -2.16 -11.32 -1.95
N GLY A 47 -0.91 -10.96 -1.71
CA GLY A 47 0.25 -11.54 -2.38
C GLY A 47 0.90 -12.55 -1.45
N GLU A 48 1.15 -13.76 -1.95
CA GLU A 48 1.68 -14.88 -1.17
C GLU A 48 3.20 -15.01 -1.30
N PRO A 49 3.88 -15.58 -0.29
CA PRO A 49 5.34 -15.69 -0.30
C PRO A 49 5.86 -16.68 -1.36
N ASP A 50 4.99 -17.48 -1.98
CA ASP A 50 5.31 -18.37 -3.09
C ASP A 50 5.14 -17.69 -4.48
N GLY A 51 4.75 -16.42 -4.51
CA GLY A 51 4.50 -15.67 -5.74
C GLY A 51 3.10 -15.83 -6.32
N SER A 52 2.20 -16.55 -5.63
CA SER A 52 0.78 -16.56 -5.96
C SER A 52 0.04 -15.35 -5.38
N TRP A 53 -1.23 -15.22 -5.71
CA TRP A 53 -2.13 -14.21 -5.16
C TRP A 53 -3.46 -14.87 -4.77
N ALA A 54 -4.13 -14.30 -3.79
CA ALA A 54 -5.41 -14.76 -3.29
C ALA A 54 -6.37 -13.58 -3.06
N LEU A 55 -7.66 -13.84 -3.27
CA LEU A 55 -8.74 -12.99 -2.80
C LEU A 55 -9.38 -13.70 -1.62
N ASP A 56 -9.33 -13.06 -0.45
CA ASP A 56 -9.84 -13.66 0.79
C ASP A 56 -10.41 -12.58 1.72
N LEU A 57 -11.12 -13.02 2.75
CA LEU A 57 -11.54 -12.17 3.86
C LEU A 57 -10.33 -11.78 4.72
N PRO A 58 -10.39 -10.63 5.43
CA PRO A 58 -9.38 -10.28 6.42
C PRO A 58 -9.26 -11.36 7.49
N ALA A 59 -8.08 -11.49 8.12
CA ALA A 59 -7.88 -12.50 9.14
C ALA A 59 -8.89 -12.36 10.29
N GLU A 60 -9.46 -13.50 10.72
CA GLU A 60 -10.39 -13.55 11.85
C GLU A 60 -9.68 -13.38 13.20
N GLU A 61 -8.37 -13.67 13.27
CA GLU A 61 -7.57 -13.59 14.49
C GLU A 61 -7.31 -12.14 14.93
N VAL A 62 -7.43 -11.87 16.24
CA VAL A 62 -7.23 -10.54 16.83
C VAL A 62 -6.18 -10.60 17.95
N PRO A 63 -5.00 -9.96 17.78
CA PRO A 63 -4.56 -9.23 16.58
C PRO A 63 -4.07 -10.17 15.47
N ALA A 64 -4.24 -9.75 14.21
CA ALA A 64 -3.69 -10.44 13.06
C ALA A 64 -2.15 -10.53 13.12
N GLU A 65 -1.59 -11.59 12.54
CA GLU A 65 -0.15 -11.84 12.56
C GLU A 65 0.64 -10.88 11.68
N LEU A 66 0.07 -10.47 10.54
CA LEU A 66 0.66 -9.49 9.61
C LEU A 66 -0.25 -8.27 9.47
N PRO A 67 0.29 -7.12 9.03
CA PRO A 67 -0.55 -6.01 8.60
C PRO A 67 -1.57 -6.47 7.55
N GLU A 68 -2.82 -6.06 7.69
CA GLU A 68 -3.88 -6.42 6.74
C GLU A 68 -3.85 -5.56 5.47
N PRO A 69 -4.22 -6.10 4.29
CA PRO A 69 -4.41 -5.32 3.08
C PRO A 69 -5.62 -4.40 3.18
N CYS A 70 -5.87 -3.64 2.10
CA CYS A 70 -7.09 -2.84 2.00
C CYS A 70 -8.32 -3.73 1.91
N LEU A 71 -9.24 -3.55 2.86
CA LEU A 71 -10.52 -4.23 2.93
C LEU A 71 -11.54 -3.66 1.95
N GLY A 72 -12.35 -4.54 1.35
CA GLY A 72 -13.52 -4.14 0.57
C GLY A 72 -13.18 -3.62 -0.83
N ILE A 73 -12.09 -4.10 -1.44
CA ILE A 73 -11.71 -3.66 -2.79
C ILE A 73 -12.78 -4.00 -3.84
N ASN A 74 -13.56 -5.06 -3.61
CA ASN A 74 -14.68 -5.47 -4.45
C ASN A 74 -15.84 -4.46 -4.41
N PHE A 75 -16.08 -3.79 -3.28
CA PHE A 75 -17.18 -2.83 -3.15
C PHE A 75 -17.01 -1.60 -4.07
N ALA A 76 -15.77 -1.16 -4.28
CA ALA A 76 -15.47 -0.02 -5.15
C ALA A 76 -15.41 -0.39 -6.64
N ARG A 77 -15.49 -1.67 -7.02
CA ARG A 77 -15.20 -2.15 -8.39
C ARG A 77 -16.12 -1.52 -9.44
N ASP A 78 -17.42 -1.46 -9.16
CA ASP A 78 -18.43 -1.01 -10.12
C ASP A 78 -18.77 0.48 -9.95
N GLY A 79 -18.22 1.13 -8.92
CA GLY A 79 -18.39 2.57 -8.65
C GLY A 79 -17.45 3.49 -9.43
N MET A 80 -16.50 2.95 -10.22
CA MET A 80 -15.54 3.74 -11.00
C MET A 80 -15.06 3.01 -12.25
N ALA A 81 -14.31 3.70 -13.11
CA ALA A 81 -13.77 3.07 -14.31
C ALA A 81 -12.80 1.94 -13.95
N ARG A 82 -12.85 0.81 -14.69
CA ARG A 82 -11.99 -0.37 -14.44
C ARG A 82 -10.50 -0.02 -14.26
N LYS A 83 -9.99 0.92 -15.06
CA LYS A 83 -8.58 1.38 -14.97
C LYS A 83 -8.29 2.16 -13.68
N GLU A 84 -9.24 2.96 -13.21
CA GLU A 84 -9.12 3.72 -11.95
C GLU A 84 -9.18 2.78 -10.76
N TRP A 85 -10.09 1.80 -10.80
CA TRP A 85 -10.17 0.75 -9.78
C TRP A 85 -8.87 -0.06 -9.69
N LEU A 86 -8.32 -0.52 -10.82
CA LEU A 86 -7.04 -1.23 -10.83
C LEU A 86 -5.90 -0.37 -10.28
N ALA A 87 -5.88 0.93 -10.59
CA ALA A 87 -4.88 1.86 -10.06
C ALA A 87 -5.04 2.06 -8.55
N LEU A 88 -6.27 2.15 -8.05
CA LEU A 88 -6.57 2.21 -6.62
C LEU A 88 -6.05 0.97 -5.90
N VAL A 89 -6.42 -0.23 -6.37
CA VAL A 89 -5.95 -1.50 -5.80
C VAL A 89 -4.43 -1.57 -5.81
N ALA A 90 -3.78 -1.13 -6.90
CA ALA A 90 -2.33 -1.12 -7.01
C ALA A 90 -1.66 -0.24 -5.94
N VAL A 91 -2.17 0.98 -5.71
CA VAL A 91 -1.63 1.90 -4.68
C VAL A 91 -1.75 1.29 -3.28
N HIS A 92 -2.91 0.72 -2.96
CA HIS A 92 -3.12 0.08 -1.66
C HIS A 92 -2.24 -1.17 -1.50
N SER A 93 -2.04 -1.93 -2.57
CA SER A 93 -1.15 -3.10 -2.60
C SER A 93 0.31 -2.72 -2.39
N ASP A 94 0.79 -1.64 -3.03
CA ASP A 94 2.15 -1.12 -2.83
C ASP A 94 2.37 -0.70 -1.36
N ALA A 95 1.40 -0.01 -0.75
CA ALA A 95 1.46 0.37 0.66
C ALA A 95 1.48 -0.84 1.60
N TRP A 96 0.68 -1.86 1.31
CA TRP A 96 0.65 -3.10 2.08
C TRP A 96 1.99 -3.86 2.03
N ILE A 97 2.60 -3.97 0.84
CA ILE A 97 3.93 -4.59 0.68
C ILE A 97 5.00 -3.87 1.52
N MET A 98 4.97 -2.53 1.56
CA MET A 98 5.85 -1.75 2.43
C MET A 98 5.59 -2.05 3.91
N SER A 99 4.33 -2.14 4.32
CA SER A 99 3.96 -2.47 5.70
C SER A 99 4.48 -3.84 6.12
N VAL A 100 4.26 -4.87 5.30
CA VAL A 100 4.75 -6.25 5.56
C VAL A 100 6.28 -6.29 5.64
N ALA A 101 6.99 -5.61 4.74
CA ALA A 101 8.45 -5.56 4.74
C ALA A 101 9.00 -5.00 6.07
N PHE A 102 8.44 -3.89 6.54
CA PHE A 102 8.90 -3.23 7.76
C PHE A 102 8.34 -3.85 9.04
N TYR A 103 7.25 -4.61 8.96
CA TYR A 103 6.79 -5.47 10.05
C TYR A 103 7.84 -6.55 10.35
N TYR A 104 8.27 -7.32 9.35
CA TYR A 104 9.37 -8.27 9.52
C TYR A 104 10.69 -7.57 9.85
N GLY A 105 10.89 -6.38 9.29
CA GLY A 105 12.07 -5.54 9.48
C GLY A 105 12.17 -4.85 10.85
N ALA A 106 11.23 -5.06 11.78
CA ALA A 106 11.17 -4.32 13.05
C ALA A 106 12.45 -4.41 13.89
N LYS A 107 13.16 -5.55 13.82
CA LYS A 107 14.41 -5.79 14.56
C LYS A 107 15.68 -5.43 13.78
N LEU A 108 15.57 -5.02 12.52
CA LEU A 108 16.71 -4.56 11.74
C LEU A 108 17.25 -3.24 12.28
N ASN A 109 18.55 -3.03 12.22
CA ASN A 109 19.16 -1.74 12.57
C ASN A 109 18.92 -0.67 11.49
N PHE A 110 19.34 0.57 11.74
CA PHE A 110 19.15 1.70 10.82
C PHE A 110 19.69 1.44 9.40
N GLU A 111 20.92 0.95 9.27
CA GLU A 111 21.53 0.72 7.95
C GLU A 111 20.86 -0.43 7.21
N GLN A 112 20.42 -1.48 7.93
CA GLN A 112 19.68 -2.60 7.35
C GLN A 112 18.31 -2.15 6.83
N ARG A 113 17.55 -1.35 7.58
CA ARG A 113 16.26 -0.79 7.14
C ARG A 113 16.41 0.12 5.93
N LYS A 114 17.46 0.95 5.91
CA LYS A 114 17.82 1.80 4.77
C LYS A 114 18.17 0.97 3.53
N SER A 115 18.95 -0.09 3.70
CA SER A 115 19.30 -1.03 2.63
C SER A 115 18.07 -1.73 2.06
N LEU A 116 17.16 -2.22 2.92
CA LEU A 116 15.90 -2.84 2.51
C LEU A 116 15.05 -1.86 1.68
N PHE A 117 14.85 -0.63 2.18
CA PHE A 117 14.10 0.41 1.47
C PHE A 117 14.67 0.68 0.07
N ASN A 118 15.98 0.91 -0.02
CA ASN A 118 16.65 1.21 -1.29
C ASN A 118 16.48 0.08 -2.32
N GLN A 119 16.56 -1.18 -1.86
CA GLN A 119 16.38 -2.34 -2.73
C GLN A 119 14.93 -2.49 -3.18
N MET A 120 13.95 -2.36 -2.29
CA MET A 120 12.54 -2.37 -2.68
C MET A 120 12.22 -1.27 -3.70
N ASN A 121 12.75 -0.07 -3.48
CA ASN A 121 12.55 1.10 -4.34
C ASN A 121 13.38 1.09 -5.63
N SER A 122 14.16 0.03 -5.90
CA SER A 122 14.88 -0.16 -7.17
C SER A 122 14.00 -0.76 -8.28
N SER A 123 12.78 -1.21 -7.93
CA SER A 123 11.79 -1.78 -8.85
C SER A 123 10.59 -0.85 -9.02
N SER A 124 9.93 -0.91 -10.18
CA SER A 124 8.69 -0.14 -10.40
C SER A 124 7.60 -0.54 -9.41
N THR A 125 6.78 0.42 -8.97
CA THR A 125 5.60 0.13 -8.14
C THR A 125 4.53 -0.60 -8.95
N LEU A 126 3.59 -1.26 -8.29
CA LEU A 126 2.43 -1.86 -8.96
C LEU A 126 1.62 -0.79 -9.68
N PHE A 127 1.46 0.40 -9.08
CA PHE A 127 0.79 1.53 -9.71
C PHE A 127 1.47 1.97 -11.01
N GLU A 128 2.80 2.10 -11.02
CA GLU A 128 3.56 2.47 -12.23
C GLU A 128 3.39 1.42 -13.33
N VAL A 129 3.37 0.13 -12.95
CA VAL A 129 3.16 -0.99 -13.89
C VAL A 129 1.74 -0.95 -14.48
N VAL A 130 0.72 -0.81 -13.64
CA VAL A 130 -0.70 -0.81 -14.06
C VAL A 130 -1.05 0.41 -14.90
N THR A 131 -0.48 1.57 -14.57
CA THR A 131 -0.78 2.83 -15.28
C THR A 131 0.15 3.11 -16.47
N GLY A 132 1.23 2.35 -16.61
CA GLY A 132 2.27 2.59 -17.62
C GLY A 132 3.09 3.86 -17.36
N LYS A 133 2.91 4.53 -16.21
CA LYS A 133 3.70 5.69 -15.81
C LYS A 133 5.03 5.22 -15.23
N ARG A 134 6.04 5.02 -16.08
CA ARG A 134 7.42 4.88 -15.60
C ARG A 134 8.05 6.27 -15.53
N GLU A 135 8.32 6.77 -14.32
CA GLU A 135 9.28 7.87 -14.21
C GLU A 135 10.67 7.32 -14.58
N ALA A 136 11.35 7.99 -15.51
CA ALA A 136 12.70 7.61 -15.88
C ALA A 136 13.58 7.69 -14.62
N VAL A 137 14.16 6.56 -14.19
CA VAL A 137 15.15 6.50 -13.10
C VAL A 137 16.43 7.18 -13.58
N GLY A 138 16.40 8.51 -13.65
CA GLY A 138 17.58 9.34 -13.75
C GLY A 138 17.96 9.73 -12.34
N LEU A 139 18.97 9.07 -11.76
CA LEU A 139 19.80 9.73 -10.75
C LEU A 139 20.47 10.94 -11.43
N LYS A 140 19.75 12.06 -11.57
CA LYS A 140 20.39 13.35 -11.75
C LYS A 140 20.96 13.73 -10.40
N ARG A 141 22.21 13.30 -10.19
CA ARG A 141 23.10 13.86 -9.16
C ARG A 141 23.47 15.29 -9.57
N GLY A 142 22.48 16.18 -9.55
CA GLY A 142 22.63 17.60 -9.79
C GLY A 142 22.96 18.28 -8.46
N ARG A 143 24.22 18.70 -8.29
CA ARG A 143 24.67 19.55 -7.18
C ARG A 143 24.00 20.92 -7.33
N GLN A 144 22.81 21.08 -6.76
CA GLN A 144 22.18 22.39 -6.60
C GLN A 144 22.74 23.02 -5.32
N ASN A 145 23.75 23.88 -5.45
CA ASN A 145 24.13 24.80 -4.39
C ASN A 145 23.00 25.84 -4.23
N MET A 146 21.98 25.54 -3.42
CA MET A 146 21.09 26.57 -2.90
C MET A 146 21.72 27.20 -1.67
N SER A 147 22.24 28.42 -1.84
CA SER A 147 22.62 29.27 -0.73
C SER A 147 21.36 29.69 0.01
N VAL A 148 21.01 28.97 1.09
CA VAL A 148 19.87 29.31 1.95
C VAL A 148 20.26 30.50 2.81
N LYS A 149 19.84 31.71 2.41
CA LYS A 149 19.77 32.85 3.34
C LYS A 149 18.67 32.52 4.37
N ARG A 150 19.07 32.21 5.60
CA ARG A 150 18.14 32.03 6.72
C ARG A 150 17.50 33.37 7.04
N LYS A 151 16.19 33.48 6.84
CA LYS A 151 15.36 34.53 7.46
C LYS A 151 14.73 33.91 8.69
N MET A 152 15.05 34.43 9.88
CA MET A 152 14.38 34.04 11.13
C MET A 152 12.92 34.49 11.06
N VAL A 153 11.99 33.53 11.19
CA VAL A 153 10.57 33.80 11.37
C VAL A 153 10.34 33.94 12.88
N THR A 154 9.83 35.08 13.31
CA THR A 154 9.36 35.32 14.69
C THR A 154 7.87 34.96 14.79
N ASP A 155 7.41 34.58 15.98
CA ASP A 155 6.12 33.94 16.35
C ASP A 155 4.79 34.67 15.99
N GLY A 156 4.77 35.53 14.98
CA GLY A 156 3.59 36.35 14.62
C GLY A 156 2.70 35.83 13.49
N ASP A 157 3.14 34.86 12.67
CA ASP A 157 2.53 34.63 11.34
C ASP A 157 1.67 33.36 11.20
N ILE A 158 1.19 32.77 12.31
CA ILE A 158 0.17 31.71 12.23
C ILE A 158 -1.22 32.34 12.26
N SER A 159 -1.68 32.84 11.11
CA SER A 159 -3.12 33.01 10.88
C SER A 159 -3.51 32.50 9.48
N THR A 160 -4.20 31.36 9.51
CA THR A 160 -5.27 30.92 8.61
C THR A 160 -5.11 31.15 7.10
N ASN A 161 -4.82 30.07 6.37
CA ASN A 161 -5.40 29.88 5.04
C ASN A 161 -5.65 28.40 4.73
N LEU A 162 -6.57 27.78 5.49
CA LEU A 162 -7.22 26.53 5.13
C LEU A 162 -8.59 26.86 4.54
N LYS A 163 -8.63 27.11 3.23
CA LYS A 163 -9.86 27.05 2.44
C LYS A 163 -9.61 26.17 1.23
N GLY A 164 -10.24 24.99 1.21
CA GLY A 164 -10.38 24.19 0.00
C GLY A 164 -9.81 22.77 0.04
N CYS A 165 -10.18 21.97 1.04
CA CYS A 165 -10.26 20.51 0.92
C CYS A 165 -11.29 20.01 1.93
N ARG A 166 -12.55 19.84 1.48
CA ARG A 166 -13.59 19.22 2.29
C ARG A 166 -13.42 17.70 2.13
N ALA A 167 -12.84 17.06 3.14
CA ALA A 167 -12.97 15.62 3.29
C ALA A 167 -14.42 15.33 3.65
N GLU A 168 -15.18 14.71 2.75
CA GLU A 168 -16.43 14.06 3.14
C GLU A 168 -16.06 12.83 3.96
N VAL A 169 -16.16 12.98 5.28
CA VAL A 169 -16.21 11.85 6.20
C VAL A 169 -17.49 11.11 5.89
N CYS A 170 -17.38 9.91 5.32
CA CYS A 170 -18.46 8.93 5.32
C CYS A 170 -18.82 8.66 6.79
N ARG A 171 -19.90 9.28 7.28
CA ARG A 171 -20.53 8.88 8.54
C ARG A 171 -21.23 7.55 8.26
N GLY A 172 -20.52 6.46 8.51
CA GLY A 172 -21.17 5.18 8.73
C GLY A 172 -21.94 5.29 10.05
N ASP A 173 -23.25 5.09 10.01
CA ASP A 173 -24.08 5.00 11.20
C ASP A 173 -23.63 3.78 12.01
N CYS A 174 -22.93 4.03 13.12
CA CYS A 174 -22.73 3.02 14.15
C CYS A 174 -24.09 2.66 14.74
N VAL A 175 -24.64 1.50 14.34
CA VAL A 175 -25.80 0.92 15.02
C VAL A 175 -25.30 0.42 16.38
N ALA A 176 -25.59 1.19 17.43
CA ALA A 176 -25.41 0.75 18.80
C ALA A 176 -26.43 -0.36 19.11
N TYR A 177 -25.96 -1.56 19.44
CA TYR A 177 -26.80 -2.53 20.14
C TYR A 177 -27.01 -2.02 21.57
N PRO A 178 -28.24 -1.95 22.08
CA PRO A 178 -28.45 -1.65 23.49
C PRO A 178 -28.03 -2.85 24.34
N ASP A 179 -27.20 -2.57 25.34
CA ASP A 179 -26.82 -3.51 26.40
C ASP A 179 -28.08 -4.04 27.11
N GLY A 180 -28.20 -5.37 27.17
CA GLY A 180 -28.84 -6.16 28.23
C GLY A 180 -30.20 -5.74 28.79
N MET A 181 -31.23 -6.53 28.44
CA MET A 181 -32.17 -7.12 29.40
C MET A 181 -32.68 -8.47 28.88
#